data_AF-A0A957ALE2-F1
#
_entry.id   AF-A0A957ALE2-F1
#
_cell.length_a   1.000
_cell.length_b   1.000
_cell.length_c   1.000
_cell.angle_alpha   90.00
_cell.angle_beta   90.00
_cell.angle_gamma   90.00
#
_symmetry.space_group_name_H-M   'P 1'
#
loop_
_entity.id
_entity.type
_entity.pdbx_description
1 polymer ?
#
loop_
_entity_poly.entity_id
_entity_poly.type
_entity_poly.pdbx_seq_one_letter_code
_entity_poly.pdbx_strand_id
1 'polypeptide(L)'
;AVTAVQILVWPVGFLSSVFVDPASMPRVLGAIAAWNPLSITASATRELFGSAGYGGESWIARHAIEMAVVLPLVITVLFVPLSALAYRNLSR
;
A
#
# COMPACT_ATOMS: atom_id res chain seq x y z
N ALA A 1 9.37 -19.98 4.66
CA ALA A 1 8.70 -18.69 4.95
C ALA A 1 9.25 -17.56 4.08
N VAL A 2 10.56 -17.29 4.12
CA VAL A 2 11.21 -16.19 3.35
C VAL A 2 10.90 -16.21 1.85
N THR A 3 11.00 -17.37 1.20
CA THR A 3 10.72 -17.51 -0.25
C THR A 3 9.27 -17.17 -0.63
N ALA A 4 8.29 -17.49 0.22
CA ALA A 4 6.89 -17.21 -0.03
C ALA A 4 6.57 -15.71 0.10
N VAL A 5 7.20 -15.02 1.06
CA VAL A 5 7.10 -13.56 1.22
C VAL A 5 7.68 -12.87 -0.01
N GLN A 6 8.81 -13.33 -0.52
CA GLN A 6 9.50 -12.73 -1.66
C GLN A 6 8.66 -12.77 -2.95
N ILE A 7 7.93 -13.87 -3.17
CA ILE A 7 7.01 -14.01 -4.32
C ILE A 7 5.86 -12.99 -4.23
N LEU A 8 5.41 -12.64 -3.02
CA LEU A 8 4.32 -11.67 -2.81
C LEU A 8 4.79 -10.21 -2.84
N VAL A 9 6.03 -9.94 -2.42
CA VAL A 9 6.60 -8.58 -2.40
C VAL A 9 6.71 -8.00 -3.82
N TRP A 10 7.12 -8.80 -4.80
CA TRP A 10 7.35 -8.32 -6.16
C TRP A 10 6.08 -7.82 -6.87
N PRO A 11 4.97 -8.59 -6.92
CA PRO A 11 3.72 -8.09 -7.51
C PRO A 11 3.21 -6.83 -6.83
N VAL A 12 3.30 -6.74 -5.51
CA VAL A 12 2.86 -5.55 -4.75
C VAL A 12 3.79 -4.36 -5.02
N GLY A 13 5.09 -4.58 -5.12
CA GLY A 13 6.05 -3.51 -5.46
C GLY A 13 5.86 -3.01 -6.90
N PHE A 14 5.74 -3.91 -7.86
CA PHE A 14 5.57 -3.57 -9.28
C PHE A 14 4.20 -2.98 -9.59
N LEU A 15 3.14 -3.45 -8.92
CA LEU A 15 1.79 -2.89 -9.05
C LEU A 15 1.61 -1.69 -8.10
N SER A 16 2.46 -0.69 -8.27
CA SER A 16 2.41 0.55 -7.50
C SER A 16 2.69 1.77 -8.36
N SER A 17 2.26 2.94 -7.89
CA SER A 17 2.53 4.24 -8.50
C SER A 17 3.99 4.70 -8.33
N VAL A 18 4.86 3.85 -7.77
CA VAL A 18 6.29 4.14 -7.62
C VAL A 18 6.97 4.11 -8.99
N PHE A 19 6.62 3.14 -9.84
CA PHE A 19 7.28 2.91 -11.13
C PHE A 19 6.50 3.39 -12.34
N VAL A 20 5.16 3.31 -12.30
CA VAL A 20 4.29 3.59 -13.44
C VAL A 20 3.10 4.43 -12.99
N ASP A 21 2.70 5.39 -13.81
CA ASP A 21 1.50 6.21 -13.54
C ASP A 21 0.24 5.31 -13.55
N PRO A 22 -0.53 5.24 -12.44
CA PRO A 22 -1.79 4.49 -12.41
C PRO A 22 -2.81 4.90 -13.48
N ALA A 23 -2.76 6.13 -14.00
CA ALA A 23 -3.63 6.60 -15.08
C ALA A 23 -3.33 5.94 -16.44
N SER A 24 -2.11 5.45 -16.63
CA SER A 24 -1.71 4.68 -17.83
C SER A 24 -2.14 3.21 -17.78
N MET A 25 -2.59 2.73 -16.62
CA MET A 25 -3.00 1.35 -16.42
C MET A 25 -4.48 1.13 -16.76
N PRO A 26 -4.88 -0.09 -17.17
CA PRO A 26 -6.28 -0.46 -17.27
C PRO A 26 -7.02 -0.16 -15.97
N ARG A 27 -8.25 0.36 -16.04
CA ARG A 27 -9.03 0.92 -14.91
C ARG A 27 -8.98 0.09 -13.61
N VAL A 28 -9.06 -1.23 -13.71
CA VAL A 28 -9.00 -2.14 -12.55
C VAL A 28 -7.59 -2.18 -11.94
N LEU A 29 -6.56 -2.29 -12.78
CA LEU A 29 -5.16 -2.30 -12.34
C LEU A 29 -4.73 -0.94 -11.77
N GLY A 30 -5.17 0.16 -12.39
CA GLY A 30 -4.95 1.50 -11.86
C GLY A 30 -5.59 1.72 -10.49
N ALA A 31 -6.81 1.19 -10.28
CA ALA A 31 -7.47 1.22 -8.98
C ALA A 31 -6.71 0.40 -7.91
N ILE A 32 -6.28 -0.82 -8.25
CA ILE A 32 -5.48 -1.65 -7.33
C ILE A 32 -4.15 -0.98 -7.01
N ALA A 33 -3.46 -0.43 -8.02
CA ALA A 33 -2.22 0.29 -7.83
C ALA A 33 -2.42 1.54 -6.95
N ALA A 34 -3.53 2.26 -7.10
CA ALA A 34 -3.83 3.43 -6.25
C ALA A 34 -4.08 3.06 -4.78
N TRP A 35 -4.73 1.92 -4.51
CA TRP A 35 -5.02 1.42 -3.15
C TRP A 35 -3.83 0.73 -2.47
N ASN A 36 -2.69 0.61 -3.16
CA ASN A 36 -1.52 -0.05 -2.62
C ASN A 36 -0.83 0.82 -1.55
N PRO A 37 -0.50 0.28 -0.35
CA PRO A 37 0.24 1.01 0.69
C PRO A 37 1.49 1.72 0.18
N LEU A 38 2.24 1.08 -0.72
CA LEU A 38 3.46 1.65 -1.31
C LEU A 38 3.16 2.86 -2.21
N SER A 39 2.04 2.82 -2.94
CA SER A 39 1.61 3.93 -3.78
C SER A 39 1.16 5.13 -2.96
N ILE A 40 0.46 4.87 -1.85
CA ILE A 40 -0.05 5.91 -0.96
C ILE A 40 1.10 6.62 -0.26
N THR A 41 2.07 5.88 0.29
CA THR A 41 3.26 6.48 0.92
C THR A 41 4.11 7.23 -0.10
N ALA A 42 4.29 6.70 -1.31
CA ALA A 42 5.01 7.40 -2.38
C ALA A 42 4.32 8.70 -2.81
N SER A 43 2.98 8.69 -2.89
CA SER A 43 2.19 9.87 -3.24
C SER A 43 2.24 10.93 -2.14
N ALA A 44 2.08 10.54 -0.87
CA ALA A 44 2.22 11.44 0.28
C ALA A 44 3.62 12.05 0.37
N THR A 45 4.66 11.25 0.11
CA THR A 45 6.04 11.71 0.08
C THR A 45 6.24 12.76 -1.03
N ARG A 46 5.75 12.49 -2.24
CA ARG A 46 5.81 13.43 -3.37
C ARG A 46 5.12 14.76 -3.05
N GLU A 47 3.94 14.70 -2.44
CA GLU A 47 3.18 15.87 -2.01
C GLU A 47 3.95 16.70 -0.97
N LEU A 48 4.51 16.05 0.06
CA LEU A 48 5.32 16.71 1.08
C LEU A 48 6.60 17.34 0.53
N PHE A 49 7.19 16.77 -0.53
CA PHE A 49 8.35 17.34 -1.23
C PHE A 49 7.97 18.40 -2.28
N GLY A 50 6.70 18.80 -2.38
CA GLY A 50 6.25 19.84 -3.31
C GLY A 50 6.19 19.41 -4.77
N SER A 51 6.29 18.10 -5.04
CA SER A 51 6.02 17.56 -6.38
C SER A 51 4.53 17.23 -6.48
N ALA A 52 3.84 17.82 -7.45
CA ALA A 52 2.54 17.32 -7.86
C ALA A 52 2.76 15.88 -8.31
N GLY A 53 2.35 14.91 -7.49
CA GLY A 53 2.42 13.50 -7.85
C GLY A 53 1.60 13.20 -9.10
N TYR A 54 1.39 11.92 -9.41
CA TYR A 54 0.42 11.54 -10.42
C TYR A 54 -0.97 11.96 -9.91
N GLY A 55 -1.42 13.14 -10.31
CA GLY A 55 -2.66 13.77 -9.90
C GLY A 55 -3.85 12.97 -10.39
N GLY A 56 -4.14 11.86 -9.70
CA GLY A 56 -5.27 11.00 -9.99
C GLY A 56 -6.54 11.57 -9.35
N GLU A 57 -7.66 11.50 -10.06
CA GLU A 57 -8.98 11.87 -9.51
C GLU A 57 -9.49 10.92 -8.41
N SER A 58 -8.73 9.86 -8.13
CA SER A 58 -9.03 8.87 -7.09
C SER A 58 -9.11 9.54 -5.71
N TRP A 59 -10.13 9.16 -4.93
CA TRP A 59 -10.32 9.64 -3.56
C TRP A 59 -9.09 9.42 -2.67
N ILE A 60 -8.35 8.34 -2.90
CA ILE A 60 -7.10 8.05 -2.18
C ILE A 60 -5.97 9.00 -2.55
N ALA A 61 -5.87 9.38 -3.82
CA ALA A 61 -4.84 10.32 -4.25
C ALA A 61 -5.06 11.70 -3.62
N ARG A 62 -6.32 12.07 -3.32
CA ARG A 62 -6.67 13.31 -2.62
C ARG A 62 -6.42 13.28 -1.11
N HIS A 63 -6.43 12.10 -0.49
CA HIS A 63 -6.20 11.90 0.95
C HIS A 63 -4.90 11.12 1.19
N ALA A 64 -3.89 11.29 0.33
CA ALA A 64 -2.70 10.45 0.33
C ALA A 64 -1.94 10.54 1.67
N ILE A 65 -1.83 11.72 2.25
CA ILE A 65 -1.14 11.96 3.53
C ILE A 65 -1.83 11.21 4.69
N GLU A 66 -3.16 11.34 4.80
CA GLU A 66 -3.94 10.69 5.85
C GLU A 66 -3.90 9.17 5.68
N MET A 67 -4.10 8.69 4.46
CA MET A 67 -4.08 7.27 4.13
C MET A 67 -2.68 6.64 4.31
N ALA A 68 -1.61 7.43 4.17
CA ALA A 68 -0.24 6.97 4.42
C ALA A 68 -0.01 6.61 5.90
N VAL A 69 -0.79 7.18 6.83
CA VAL A 69 -0.76 6.86 8.26
C VAL A 69 -1.82 5.82 8.63
N VAL A 70 -3.05 6.00 8.14
CA VAL A 70 -4.18 5.12 8.47
C VAL A 70 -3.91 3.69 8.00
N LEU A 71 -3.36 3.51 6.81
CA LEU A 71 -3.25 2.17 6.23
C LEU A 71 -2.20 1.28 6.92
N PRO A 72 -0.97 1.75 7.23
CA PRO A 72 -0.06 1.02 8.12
C PRO A 72 -0.67 0.73 9.49
N LEU A 73 -1.39 1.68 10.07
CA LEU A 73 -2.02 1.52 11.38
C LEU A 73 -3.10 0.44 11.36
N VAL A 74 -3.94 0.40 10.32
CA VAL A 74 -4.95 -0.65 10.11
C VAL A 74 -4.28 -2.02 9.97
N ILE A 75 -3.20 -2.13 9.17
CA ILE A 75 -2.44 -3.38 9.03
C ILE A 75 -1.90 -3.81 10.39
N THR A 76 -1.28 -2.92 11.15
CA THR A 76 -0.77 -3.23 12.50
C THR A 76 -1.88 -3.70 13.42
N VAL A 77 -3.00 -2.97 13.51
CA VAL A 77 -4.14 -3.29 14.39
C VAL A 77 -4.78 -4.62 14.01
N LEU A 78 -4.80 -5.02 12.74
CA LEU A 78 -5.34 -6.31 12.31
C LEU A 78 -4.35 -7.46 12.54
N PHE A 79 -3.09 -7.31 12.13
CA PHE A 79 -2.13 -8.42 12.14
C PHE A 79 -1.51 -8.67 13.51
N VAL A 80 -1.30 -7.65 14.36
CA VAL A 80 -0.77 -7.84 15.72
C VAL A 80 -1.62 -8.80 16.57
N PRO A 81 -2.96 -8.61 16.70
CA PRO A 81 -3.77 -9.54 17.47
C PRO A 81 -3.88 -10.91 16.80
N LEU A 82 -3.95 -10.99 15.46
CA LEU A 82 -3.97 -12.26 14.74
C LEU A 82 -2.68 -13.06 14.96
N SER A 83 -1.52 -12.40 14.92
CA SER A 83 -0.23 -13.03 15.22
C SER A 83 -0.16 -13.47 16.68
N ALA A 84 -0.67 -12.67 17.63
CA ALA A 84 -0.72 -13.06 19.03
C ALA A 84 -1.63 -14.29 19.26
N LEU A 85 -2.78 -14.35 18.59
CA LEU A 85 -3.68 -15.51 18.65
C LEU A 85 -3.05 -16.76 18.01
N ALA A 86 -2.42 -16.62 16.84
CA ALA A 86 -1.74 -17.72 16.17
C ALA A 86 -0.58 -18.26 17.02
N TYR A 87 0.19 -17.39 17.66
CA TYR A 87 1.28 -17.79 18.56
C TYR A 87 0.76 -18.54 19.80
N ARG A 88 -0.35 -18.09 20.39
CA ARG A 88 -0.99 -18.78 21.53
C ARG A 88 -1.53 -20.16 21.17
N ASN A 89 -1.97 -20.37 19.94
CA ASN A 89 -2.44 -21.69 19.47
C ASN A 89 -1.29 -22.65 19.15
N LEU A 90 -0.08 -22.13 18.84
CA LEU A 90 1.12 -22.95 18.65
C LEU A 90 1.75 -23.40 19.97
N SER A 91 1.47 -22.70 21.08
CA SER A 91 1.99 -23.05 22.41
C SER A 91 1.11 -24.03 23.20
N ARG A 92 0.06 -24.57 22.58
CA ARG A 92 -0.80 -25.64 23.11
C ARG A 92 -0.49 -26.93 22.38
#